data_AF-A0A3D2R6K4-F1
#
_entry.id   AF-A0A3D2R6K4-F1
#
_cell.length_a   1.000
_cell.length_b   1.000
_cell.length_c   1.000
_cell.angle_alpha   90.00
_cell.angle_beta   90.00
_cell.angle_gamma   90.00
#
_symmetry.space_group_name_H-M   'P 1'
#
loop_
_entity.id
_entity.type
_entity.pdbx_description
1 polymer ?
#
loop_
_entity_poly.entity_id
_entity_poly.type
_entity_poly.pdbx_seq_one_letter_code
_entity_poly.pdbx_strand_id
1 'polypeptide(L)'
;IDESATIKRALSPYGNTKQIAEEILHDLCKVSPMRTILLRYFNPIGAHDSALVGELPKGVPQNLVPFITQTAAGLRERLSVFGDDYPTADGSCIRDYIHVMDLAEAHVVALNRLVQKAQLEPVEVFNLGTGQGNSVLEVIQTFEQATSVKLPYQIVGRREGDVIAVYADTNKATQVLGWSTKRDLATSLSSAWAWEKRIRGL
;
A
#
# COMPACT_ATOMS: atom_id res chain seq x y z
N ILE A 1 6.21 12.02 0.38
CA ILE A 1 6.68 12.21 1.77
C ILE A 1 7.96 11.41 1.91
N ASP A 2 9.07 12.05 2.26
CA ASP A 2 10.37 11.38 2.44
C ASP A 2 10.54 10.85 3.87
N GLU A 3 11.63 10.14 4.12
CA GLU A 3 11.92 9.56 5.44
C GLU A 3 12.37 10.60 6.48
N SER A 4 12.72 11.82 6.04
CA SER A 4 13.13 12.93 6.91
C SER A 4 11.96 13.75 7.45
N ALA A 5 10.77 13.60 6.85
CA ALA A 5 9.56 14.29 7.26
C ALA A 5 9.27 14.12 8.77
N THR A 6 8.87 15.21 9.41
CA THR A 6 8.54 15.21 10.84
C THR A 6 7.43 14.21 11.15
N ILE A 7 7.71 13.28 12.05
CA ILE A 7 6.74 12.29 12.52
C ILE A 7 5.66 13.00 13.33
N LYS A 8 4.44 13.07 12.78
CA LYS A 8 3.25 13.57 13.50
C LYS A 8 2.69 12.48 14.39
N ARG A 9 2.06 12.84 15.50
CA ARG A 9 1.34 11.87 16.35
C ARG A 9 0.31 11.09 15.52
N ALA A 10 0.32 9.76 15.66
CA ALA A 10 -0.63 8.90 14.99
C ALA A 10 -2.09 9.24 15.38
N LEU A 11 -2.97 9.23 14.38
CA LEU A 11 -4.41 9.51 14.55
C LEU A 11 -5.23 8.27 14.93
N SER A 12 -4.61 7.09 14.94
CA SER A 12 -5.27 5.83 15.27
C SER A 12 -4.41 4.99 16.21
N PRO A 13 -5.03 4.11 17.05
CA PRO A 13 -4.29 3.16 17.86
C PRO A 13 -3.34 2.29 17.04
N TYR A 14 -3.78 1.82 15.86
CA TYR A 14 -2.93 1.07 14.94
C TYR A 14 -1.66 1.83 14.55
N GLY A 15 -1.79 3.07 14.08
CA GLY A 15 -0.64 3.90 13.71
C GLY A 15 0.27 4.16 14.92
N ASN A 16 -0.32 4.37 16.10
CA ASN A 16 0.44 4.59 17.33
C ASN A 16 1.28 3.37 17.71
N THR A 17 0.76 2.15 17.54
CA THR A 17 1.58 0.93 17.78
C THR A 17 2.79 0.86 16.85
N LYS A 18 2.69 1.36 15.62
CA LYS A 18 3.80 1.39 14.67
C LYS A 18 4.85 2.42 15.06
N GLN A 19 4.44 3.60 15.50
CA GLN A 19 5.35 4.64 16.00
C GLN A 19 6.15 4.15 17.22
N ILE A 20 5.46 3.59 18.22
CA ILE A 20 6.11 3.03 19.40
C ILE A 20 7.08 1.90 19.03
N ALA A 21 6.72 1.04 18.07
CA ALA A 21 7.62 -0.02 17.63
C ALA A 21 8.91 0.54 16.99
N GLU A 22 8.82 1.60 16.19
CA GLU A 22 10.01 2.26 15.64
C GLU A 22 10.87 2.89 16.75
N GLU A 23 10.26 3.56 17.73
CA GLU A 23 10.95 4.13 18.90
C GLU A 23 11.72 3.06 19.68
N ILE A 24 11.07 1.92 19.97
CA ILE A 24 11.71 0.79 20.66
C ILE A 24 12.91 0.26 19.89
N LEU A 25 12.80 0.13 18.56
CA LEU A 25 13.91 -0.36 17.72
C LEU A 25 15.07 0.63 17.68
N HIS A 26 14.78 1.94 17.64
CA HIS A 26 15.80 2.97 17.78
C HIS A 26 16.53 2.89 19.12
N ASP A 27 15.81 2.72 20.23
CA ASP A 27 16.43 2.62 21.54
C ASP A 27 17.23 1.32 21.70
N LEU A 28 16.75 0.20 21.16
CA LEU A 28 17.49 -1.07 21.13
C LEU A 28 18.83 -0.94 20.40
N CYS A 29 18.85 -0.29 19.24
CA CYS A 29 20.07 -0.09 18.45
C CYS A 29 21.05 0.90 19.09
N LYS A 30 20.61 1.77 20.00
CA LYS A 30 21.52 2.65 20.78
C LYS A 30 22.30 1.89 21.85
N VAL A 31 21.71 0.83 22.41
CA VAL A 31 22.26 0.10 23.58
C VAL A 31 22.79 -1.29 23.24
N SER A 32 22.74 -1.70 21.97
CA SER A 32 23.16 -3.03 21.53
C SER A 32 23.83 -2.98 20.15
N PRO A 33 24.61 -4.01 19.76
CA PRO A 33 25.19 -4.09 18.42
C PRO A 33 24.16 -4.46 17.32
N MET A 34 22.88 -4.57 17.67
CA MET A 34 21.82 -4.94 16.74
C MET A 34 21.63 -3.86 15.69
N ARG A 35 21.32 -4.27 14.45
CA ARG A 35 20.98 -3.36 13.36
C ARG A 35 19.60 -3.70 12.82
N THR A 36 18.83 -2.69 12.46
CA THR A 36 17.44 -2.87 12.01
C THR A 36 17.17 -2.04 10.76
N ILE A 37 16.26 -2.54 9.92
CA ILE A 37 15.73 -1.80 8.79
C ILE A 37 14.21 -1.64 8.98
N LEU A 38 13.75 -0.39 9.00
CA LEU A 38 12.34 -0.02 9.10
C LEU A 38 11.80 0.21 7.69
N LEU A 39 10.89 -0.65 7.25
CA LEU A 39 10.23 -0.54 5.95
C LEU A 39 8.83 0.03 6.15
N ARG A 40 8.62 1.28 5.73
CA ARG A 40 7.34 1.99 5.87
C ARG A 40 6.52 1.82 4.59
N TYR A 41 5.50 0.96 4.65
CA TYR A 41 4.67 0.66 3.49
C TYR A 41 3.64 1.76 3.25
N PHE A 42 3.30 1.95 1.98
CA PHE A 42 2.12 2.73 1.59
C PHE A 42 0.90 1.80 1.49
N ASN A 43 0.23 1.65 0.35
CA ASN A 43 -0.97 0.84 0.23
C ASN A 43 -0.69 -0.41 -0.62
N PRO A 44 -0.36 -1.56 -0.02
CA PRO A 44 -0.09 -2.78 -0.78
C PRO A 44 -1.37 -3.31 -1.43
N ILE A 45 -1.28 -3.66 -2.71
CA ILE A 45 -2.38 -4.21 -3.51
C ILE A 45 -1.88 -5.31 -4.45
N GLY A 46 -2.80 -5.97 -5.16
CA GLY A 46 -2.46 -7.05 -6.08
C GLY A 46 -2.37 -8.41 -5.41
N ALA A 47 -1.96 -9.39 -6.20
CA ALA A 47 -1.79 -10.78 -5.77
C ALA A 47 -0.55 -11.38 -6.43
N HIS A 48 -0.20 -12.60 -6.05
CA HIS A 48 0.86 -13.32 -6.75
C HIS A 48 0.43 -13.68 -8.18
N ASP A 49 1.35 -13.65 -9.15
CA ASP A 49 1.07 -13.83 -10.58
C ASP A 49 0.41 -15.19 -10.92
N SER A 50 0.61 -16.20 -10.07
CA SER A 50 -0.05 -17.51 -10.19
C SER A 50 -1.56 -17.48 -9.86
N ALA A 51 -2.05 -16.39 -9.26
CA ALA A 51 -3.39 -16.29 -8.68
C ALA A 51 -3.72 -17.39 -7.66
N LEU A 52 -2.72 -18.05 -7.06
CA LEU A 52 -2.93 -19.06 -6.01
C LEU A 52 -2.93 -18.46 -4.60
N VAL A 53 -2.36 -17.26 -4.44
CA VAL A 53 -2.30 -16.55 -3.17
C VAL A 53 -2.53 -15.06 -3.39
N GLY A 54 -3.33 -14.45 -2.52
CA GLY A 54 -3.65 -13.02 -2.52
C GLY A 54 -4.38 -12.64 -1.24
N GLU A 55 -4.79 -11.37 -1.14
CA GLU A 55 -5.49 -10.88 0.05
C GLU A 55 -6.89 -11.51 0.17
N LEU A 56 -7.19 -12.11 1.32
CA LEU A 56 -8.50 -12.69 1.62
C LEU A 56 -8.99 -12.17 2.98
N PRO A 57 -9.62 -10.98 3.03
CA PRO A 57 -10.10 -10.42 4.28
C PRO A 57 -11.25 -11.26 4.85
N LYS A 58 -11.27 -11.43 6.17
CA LYS A 58 -12.40 -12.03 6.89
C LYS A 58 -13.49 -10.97 7.07
N GLY A 59 -14.71 -11.27 6.64
CA GLY A 59 -15.85 -10.35 6.77
C GLY A 59 -15.88 -9.27 5.68
N VAL A 60 -16.35 -8.08 6.05
CA VAL A 60 -16.40 -6.92 5.13
C VAL A 60 -15.00 -6.31 5.03
N PRO A 61 -14.42 -6.18 3.82
CA PRO A 61 -13.12 -5.55 3.65
C PRO A 61 -13.10 -4.11 4.16
N GLN A 62 -11.99 -3.71 4.79
CA GLN A 62 -11.74 -2.32 5.15
C GLN A 62 -10.88 -1.58 4.11
N ASN A 63 -10.11 -2.34 3.32
CA ASN A 63 -9.24 -1.84 2.26
C ASN A 63 -9.99 -1.73 0.93
N LEU A 64 -9.59 -0.76 0.09
CA LEU A 64 -10.26 -0.45 -1.17
C LEU A 64 -10.25 -1.63 -2.15
N VAL A 65 -9.08 -2.22 -2.45
CA VAL A 65 -8.96 -3.19 -3.54
C VAL A 65 -9.72 -4.49 -3.29
N PRO A 66 -9.69 -5.14 -2.11
CA PRO A 66 -10.54 -6.30 -1.86
C PRO A 66 -12.04 -5.96 -1.89
N PHE A 67 -12.43 -4.72 -1.56
CA PHE A 67 -13.81 -4.29 -1.71
C PHE A 67 -14.19 -4.16 -3.19
N ILE A 68 -13.31 -3.59 -4.02
CA ILE A 68 -13.45 -3.53 -5.49
C ILE A 68 -13.64 -4.94 -6.06
N THR A 69 -12.72 -5.87 -5.78
CA THR A 69 -12.79 -7.23 -6.35
C THR A 69 -14.03 -7.99 -5.89
N GLN A 70 -14.41 -7.89 -4.61
CA GLN A 70 -15.64 -8.51 -4.11
C GLN A 70 -16.90 -7.91 -4.71
N THR A 71 -16.92 -6.60 -4.99
CA THR A 71 -18.04 -5.93 -5.66
C THR A 71 -18.14 -6.39 -7.12
N ALA A 72 -17.02 -6.42 -7.83
CA ALA A 72 -16.95 -6.94 -9.21
C ALA A 72 -17.35 -8.43 -9.31
N ALA A 73 -17.05 -9.22 -8.29
CA ALA A 73 -17.48 -10.62 -8.15
C ALA A 73 -18.95 -10.79 -7.71
N GLY A 74 -19.69 -9.70 -7.44
CA GLY A 74 -21.09 -9.74 -7.03
C GLY A 74 -21.33 -10.09 -5.56
N LEU A 75 -20.29 -10.18 -4.72
CA LEU A 75 -20.43 -10.41 -3.27
C LEU A 75 -20.89 -9.14 -2.52
N ARG A 76 -20.71 -7.98 -3.13
CA ARG A 76 -21.16 -6.67 -2.62
C ARG A 76 -21.97 -6.00 -3.72
N GLU A 77 -23.07 -5.38 -3.32
CA GLU A 77 -23.98 -4.69 -4.24
C GLU A 77 -23.29 -3.50 -4.93
N ARG A 78 -22.51 -2.72 -4.18
CA ARG A 78 -21.79 -1.53 -4.67
C ARG A 78 -20.66 -1.13 -3.73
N LEU A 79 -19.62 -0.51 -4.30
CA LEU A 79 -18.57 0.19 -3.55
C LEU A 79 -19.07 1.57 -3.09
N SER A 80 -18.72 2.00 -1.88
CA SER A 80 -18.94 3.38 -1.43
C SER A 80 -17.64 4.18 -1.54
N VAL A 81 -17.67 5.24 -2.34
CA VAL A 81 -16.57 6.21 -2.50
C VAL A 81 -16.84 7.37 -1.54
N PHE A 82 -15.98 7.55 -0.55
CA PHE A 82 -16.17 8.56 0.50
C PHE A 82 -15.63 9.92 0.06
N GLY A 83 -16.51 10.82 -0.36
CA GLY A 83 -16.20 12.18 -0.80
C GLY A 83 -15.73 12.27 -2.25
N ASP A 84 -16.23 13.30 -2.93
CA ASP A 84 -15.90 13.73 -4.29
C ASP A 84 -15.61 15.26 -4.35
N ASP A 85 -15.33 15.85 -3.19
CA ASP A 85 -15.18 17.29 -2.99
C ASP A 85 -13.88 17.64 -2.23
N TYR A 86 -12.92 16.71 -2.17
CA TYR A 86 -11.57 17.01 -1.70
C TYR A 86 -10.83 17.91 -2.71
N PRO A 87 -9.82 18.70 -2.27
CA PRO A 87 -9.02 19.53 -3.17
C PRO A 87 -7.99 18.68 -3.96
N THR A 88 -8.49 17.71 -4.73
CA THR A 88 -7.75 16.83 -5.65
C THR A 88 -8.36 16.94 -7.05
N ALA A 89 -7.69 16.42 -8.08
CA ALA A 89 -8.10 16.64 -9.48
C ALA A 89 -9.52 16.13 -9.80
N ASP A 90 -9.94 15.03 -9.18
CA ASP A 90 -11.28 14.44 -9.35
C ASP A 90 -12.14 14.45 -8.09
N GLY A 91 -11.69 15.17 -7.05
CA GLY A 91 -12.40 15.30 -5.80
C GLY A 91 -12.28 14.11 -4.83
N SER A 92 -11.65 13.00 -5.24
CA SER A 92 -11.47 11.82 -4.38
C SER A 92 -10.06 11.76 -3.74
N CYS A 93 -9.92 11.01 -2.64
CA CYS A 93 -8.66 10.87 -1.91
C CYS A 93 -7.56 10.19 -2.74
N ILE A 94 -6.31 10.65 -2.60
CA ILE A 94 -5.14 10.13 -3.34
C ILE A 94 -4.26 9.26 -2.43
N ARG A 95 -3.86 8.10 -2.93
CA ARG A 95 -3.00 7.13 -2.23
C ARG A 95 -1.95 6.55 -3.17
N ASP A 96 -0.80 6.18 -2.63
CA ASP A 96 0.23 5.43 -3.34
C ASP A 96 -0.03 3.92 -3.19
N TYR A 97 -0.33 3.26 -4.31
CA TYR A 97 -0.66 1.85 -4.39
C TYR A 97 0.51 1.05 -4.95
N ILE A 98 1.08 0.19 -4.13
CA ILE A 98 2.25 -0.62 -4.46
C ILE A 98 1.86 -2.09 -4.66
N HIS A 99 2.39 -2.73 -5.70
CA HIS A 99 2.14 -4.16 -5.90
C HIS A 99 2.78 -5.00 -4.78
N VAL A 100 2.03 -5.97 -4.24
CA VAL A 100 2.46 -6.80 -3.11
C VAL A 100 3.74 -7.62 -3.40
N MET A 101 3.92 -8.07 -4.64
CA MET A 101 5.15 -8.73 -5.07
C MET A 101 6.37 -7.80 -5.10
N ASP A 102 6.22 -6.53 -5.51
CA ASP A 102 7.32 -5.56 -5.41
C ASP A 102 7.69 -5.33 -3.94
N LEU A 103 6.67 -5.21 -3.08
CA LEU A 103 6.86 -5.11 -1.64
C LEU A 103 7.58 -6.34 -1.05
N ALA A 104 7.21 -7.56 -1.46
CA ALA A 104 7.88 -8.78 -1.03
C ALA A 104 9.34 -8.81 -1.50
N GLU A 105 9.62 -8.43 -2.73
CA GLU A 105 10.98 -8.32 -3.27
C GLU A 105 11.83 -7.30 -2.47
N ALA A 106 11.22 -6.18 -2.03
CA ALA A 106 11.90 -5.19 -1.18
C ALA A 106 12.40 -5.78 0.14
N HIS A 107 11.64 -6.71 0.74
CA HIS A 107 12.05 -7.39 1.96
C HIS A 107 13.27 -8.27 1.74
N VAL A 108 13.35 -8.96 0.60
CA VAL A 108 14.52 -9.78 0.24
C VAL A 108 15.75 -8.89 0.09
N VAL A 109 15.61 -7.73 -0.55
CA VAL A 109 16.70 -6.74 -0.69
C VAL A 109 17.15 -6.23 0.68
N ALA A 110 16.20 -5.84 1.55
CA ALA A 110 16.51 -5.36 2.90
C ALA A 110 17.21 -6.45 3.76
N LEU A 111 16.75 -7.71 3.67
CA LEU A 111 17.38 -8.82 4.39
C LEU A 111 18.80 -9.09 3.89
N ASN A 112 19.01 -9.09 2.57
CA ASN A 112 20.35 -9.24 2.00
C ASN A 112 21.29 -8.14 2.49
N ARG A 113 20.81 -6.89 2.55
CA ARG A 113 21.57 -5.76 3.11
C ARG A 113 21.94 -6.00 4.58
N LEU A 114 21.04 -6.55 5.38
CA LEU A 114 21.29 -6.94 6.77
C LEU A 114 22.37 -8.01 6.89
N VAL A 115 22.25 -9.09 6.11
CA VAL A 115 23.20 -10.22 6.12
C VAL A 115 24.59 -9.79 5.67
N GLN A 116 24.67 -8.92 4.66
CA GLN A 116 25.94 -8.38 4.13
C GLN A 116 26.54 -7.29 5.02
N LYS A 117 25.85 -6.86 6.09
CA LYS A 117 26.26 -5.76 6.97
C LYS A 117 26.51 -4.46 6.20
N ALA A 118 25.73 -4.21 5.15
CA ALA A 118 25.91 -3.09 4.23
C ALA A 118 25.18 -1.80 4.68
N GLN A 119 24.60 -1.78 5.89
CA GLN A 119 23.90 -0.61 6.42
C GLN A 119 24.90 0.50 6.78
N LEU A 120 24.50 1.73 6.48
CA LEU A 120 25.27 2.92 6.83
C LEU A 120 25.03 3.34 8.29
N GLU A 121 23.80 3.11 8.77
CA GLU A 121 23.35 3.46 10.12
C GLU A 121 22.91 2.22 10.91
N PRO A 122 22.88 2.27 12.26
CA PRO A 122 22.30 1.19 13.09
C PRO A 122 20.81 0.95 12.78
N VAL A 123 20.08 2.02 12.49
CA VAL A 123 18.68 1.97 12.04
C VAL A 123 18.56 2.69 10.72
N GLU A 124 18.19 1.96 9.67
CA GLU A 124 17.86 2.55 8.39
C GLU A 124 16.36 2.51 8.17
N VAL A 125 15.81 3.59 7.62
CA VAL A 125 14.38 3.71 7.32
C VAL A 125 14.21 3.89 5.82
N PHE A 126 13.27 3.17 5.22
CA PHE A 126 12.93 3.28 3.80
C PHE A 126 11.41 3.29 3.61
N ASN A 127 10.93 4.24 2.82
CA ASN A 127 9.58 4.25 2.30
C ASN A 127 9.46 3.26 1.15
N LEU A 128 8.46 2.37 1.21
CA LEU A 128 8.14 1.43 0.15
C LEU A 128 6.80 1.80 -0.49
N GLY A 129 6.90 2.47 -1.63
CA GLY A 129 5.80 2.90 -2.47
C GLY A 129 6.26 3.03 -3.91
N THR A 130 5.37 3.48 -4.79
CA THR A 130 5.68 3.78 -6.19
C THR A 130 6.18 5.21 -6.38
N GLY A 131 5.87 6.09 -5.41
CA GLY A 131 6.09 7.54 -5.54
C GLY A 131 5.01 8.24 -6.36
N GLN A 132 4.02 7.50 -6.86
CA GLN A 132 2.90 8.00 -7.64
C GLN A 132 1.61 7.85 -6.83
N GLY A 133 0.88 8.94 -6.66
CA GLY A 133 -0.44 8.92 -6.04
C GLY A 133 -1.52 8.67 -7.09
N ASN A 134 -2.47 7.79 -6.80
CA ASN A 134 -3.68 7.63 -7.60
C ASN A 134 -4.91 7.87 -6.73
N SER A 135 -5.91 8.51 -7.30
CA SER A 135 -7.19 8.79 -6.66
C SER A 135 -8.04 7.52 -6.52
N VAL A 136 -9.11 7.56 -5.73
CA VAL A 136 -10.06 6.42 -5.64
C VAL A 136 -10.75 6.19 -6.98
N LEU A 137 -11.15 7.25 -7.69
CA LEU A 137 -11.84 7.13 -8.97
C LEU A 137 -10.90 6.66 -10.09
N GLU A 138 -9.63 7.08 -10.10
CA GLU A 138 -8.59 6.56 -11.01
C GLU A 138 -8.36 5.07 -10.82
N VAL A 139 -8.36 4.59 -9.57
CA VAL A 139 -8.25 3.14 -9.27
C VAL A 139 -9.44 2.38 -9.81
N ILE A 140 -10.67 2.89 -9.65
CA ILE A 140 -11.88 2.26 -10.20
C ILE A 140 -11.80 2.21 -11.72
N GLN A 141 -11.49 3.34 -12.37
CA GLN A 141 -11.40 3.41 -13.83
C GLN A 141 -10.33 2.46 -14.38
N THR A 142 -9.15 2.43 -13.74
CA THR A 142 -8.05 1.55 -14.13
C THR A 142 -8.43 0.08 -13.92
N PHE A 143 -9.15 -0.25 -12.85
CA PHE A 143 -9.69 -1.60 -12.64
C PHE A 143 -10.62 -2.00 -13.78
N GLU A 144 -11.60 -1.16 -14.13
CA GLU A 144 -12.54 -1.46 -15.22
C GLU A 144 -11.82 -1.65 -16.55
N GLN A 145 -10.84 -0.80 -16.87
CA GLN A 145 -10.05 -0.88 -18.09
C GLN A 145 -9.18 -2.15 -18.13
N ALA A 146 -8.48 -2.46 -17.05
CA ALA A 146 -7.58 -3.61 -16.97
C ALA A 146 -8.32 -4.96 -16.96
N THR A 147 -9.56 -5.00 -16.51
CA THR A 147 -10.33 -6.24 -16.33
C THR A 147 -11.50 -6.39 -17.29
N SER A 148 -11.91 -5.32 -17.96
CA SER A 148 -13.16 -5.23 -18.74
C SER A 148 -14.43 -5.52 -17.91
N VAL A 149 -14.35 -5.41 -16.59
CA VAL A 149 -15.49 -5.62 -15.67
C VAL A 149 -15.98 -4.27 -15.16
N LYS A 150 -17.28 -4.02 -15.27
CA LYS A 150 -17.90 -2.81 -14.73
C LYS A 150 -18.05 -2.91 -13.21
N LEU A 151 -17.68 -1.83 -12.52
CA LEU A 151 -17.73 -1.77 -11.07
C LEU A 151 -18.88 -0.86 -10.62
N PRO A 152 -19.94 -1.40 -9.99
CA PRO A 152 -20.96 -0.56 -9.39
C PRO A 152 -20.39 0.15 -8.16
N TYR A 153 -20.46 1.48 -8.15
CA TYR A 153 -20.11 2.30 -7.00
C TYR A 153 -21.07 3.48 -6.83
N GLN A 154 -21.07 4.05 -5.63
CA GLN A 154 -21.78 5.27 -5.29
C GLN A 154 -20.84 6.23 -4.55
N ILE A 155 -21.02 7.52 -4.77
CA ILE A 155 -20.36 8.55 -3.97
C ILE A 155 -21.22 8.79 -2.72
N VAL A 156 -20.57 8.81 -1.55
CA VAL A 156 -21.17 9.10 -0.25
C VAL A 156 -20.40 10.21 0.45
N GLY A 157 -20.91 10.71 1.58
CA GLY A 157 -20.21 11.73 2.38
C GLY A 157 -18.79 11.32 2.79
N ARG A 158 -17.96 12.31 3.11
CA ARG A 158 -16.58 12.10 3.56
C ARG A 158 -16.52 11.19 4.79
N ARG A 159 -15.48 10.37 4.87
CA ARG A 159 -15.17 9.59 6.07
C ARG A 159 -14.28 10.43 6.98
N GLU A 160 -14.64 10.50 8.26
CA GLU A 160 -13.84 11.21 9.26
C GLU A 160 -12.43 10.61 9.35
N GLY A 161 -11.41 11.48 9.37
CA GLY A 161 -10.00 11.08 9.46
C GLY A 161 -9.34 10.71 8.13
N ASP A 162 -10.03 10.80 6.99
CA ASP A 162 -9.41 10.60 5.69
C ASP A 162 -8.33 11.65 5.41
N VAL A 163 -7.14 11.17 5.06
CA VAL A 163 -6.05 12.04 4.60
C VAL A 163 -6.27 12.34 3.12
N ILE A 164 -6.16 13.61 2.72
CA ILE A 164 -6.49 14.04 1.35
C ILE A 164 -5.58 13.36 0.31
N ALA A 165 -4.27 13.48 0.47
CA ALA A 165 -3.28 12.89 -0.44
C ALA A 165 -2.05 12.41 0.34
N VAL A 166 -1.64 11.16 0.13
CA VAL A 166 -0.44 10.57 0.74
C VAL A 166 0.24 9.63 -0.25
N TYR A 167 1.49 9.93 -0.57
CA TYR A 167 2.34 9.12 -1.44
C TYR A 167 3.82 9.23 -1.07
N ALA A 168 4.60 8.21 -1.42
CA ALA A 168 5.99 8.08 -1.01
C ALA A 168 6.88 9.07 -1.76
N ASP A 169 7.96 9.50 -1.12
CA ASP A 169 9.21 9.75 -1.85
C ASP A 169 10.01 8.45 -1.80
N THR A 170 10.44 7.96 -2.97
CA THR A 170 11.10 6.67 -3.14
C THR A 170 12.58 6.79 -3.51
N ASN A 171 13.13 8.01 -3.48
CA ASN A 171 14.51 8.28 -3.87
C ASN A 171 15.50 7.49 -3.01
N LYS A 172 15.30 7.45 -1.69
CA LYS A 172 16.18 6.75 -0.77
C LYS A 172 16.19 5.24 -1.02
N ALA A 173 15.02 4.63 -1.21
CA ALA A 173 14.92 3.21 -1.55
C ALA A 173 15.64 2.91 -2.88
N THR A 174 15.46 3.75 -3.89
CA THR A 174 16.12 3.60 -5.19
C THR A 174 17.64 3.72 -5.09
N GLN A 175 18.14 4.76 -4.42
CA GLN A 175 19.57 5.07 -4.37
C GLN A 175 20.36 4.20 -3.40
N VAL A 176 19.77 3.84 -2.25
CA VAL A 176 20.48 3.15 -1.17
C VAL A 176 20.18 1.66 -1.13
N LEU A 177 18.93 1.24 -1.36
CA LEU A 177 18.59 -0.19 -1.47
C LEU A 177 18.84 -0.73 -2.88
N GLY A 178 18.93 0.13 -3.90
CA GLY A 178 18.95 -0.32 -5.29
C GLY A 178 17.63 -0.97 -5.70
N TRP A 179 16.52 -0.61 -5.04
CA TRP A 179 15.20 -1.22 -5.24
C TRP A 179 14.20 -0.17 -5.72
N SER A 180 13.38 -0.55 -6.69
CA SER A 180 12.24 0.22 -7.18
C SER A 180 11.11 -0.73 -7.59
N THR A 181 9.88 -0.20 -7.62
CA THR A 181 8.70 -0.94 -8.08
C THR A 181 8.78 -1.22 -9.58
N LYS A 182 8.29 -2.39 -10.00
CA LYS A 182 8.29 -2.85 -11.40
C LYS A 182 6.89 -2.95 -11.98
N ARG A 183 5.88 -3.04 -11.13
CA ARG A 183 4.49 -3.31 -11.52
C ARG A 183 3.67 -2.04 -11.35
N ASP A 184 2.89 -1.73 -12.38
CA ASP A 184 2.01 -0.56 -12.38
C ASP A 184 0.65 -0.85 -11.73
N LEU A 185 -0.20 0.17 -11.65
CA LEU A 185 -1.54 0.06 -11.07
C LEU A 185 -2.40 -0.98 -11.83
N ALA A 186 -2.37 -0.98 -13.16
CA ALA A 186 -3.17 -1.89 -13.98
C ALA A 186 -2.78 -3.36 -13.76
N THR A 187 -1.48 -3.65 -13.70
CA THR A 187 -0.94 -4.99 -13.37
C THR A 187 -1.38 -5.41 -11.96
N SER A 188 -1.33 -4.47 -11.01
CA SER A 188 -1.74 -4.73 -9.63
C SER A 188 -3.23 -5.03 -9.49
N LEU A 189 -4.09 -4.28 -10.17
CA LEU A 189 -5.54 -4.48 -10.13
C LEU A 189 -5.95 -5.76 -10.87
N SER A 190 -5.32 -6.05 -12.01
CA SER A 190 -5.58 -7.29 -12.75
C SER A 190 -5.12 -8.55 -12.01
N SER A 191 -3.98 -8.51 -11.30
CA SER A 191 -3.53 -9.64 -10.48
C SER A 191 -4.45 -9.89 -9.29
N ALA A 192 -4.91 -8.83 -8.60
CA ALA A 192 -5.93 -8.94 -7.55
C ALA A 192 -7.24 -9.54 -8.08
N TRP A 193 -7.69 -9.13 -9.28
CA TRP A 193 -8.89 -9.69 -9.90
C TRP A 193 -8.72 -11.16 -10.28
N ALA A 194 -7.58 -11.54 -10.85
CA ALA A 194 -7.28 -12.93 -11.18
C ALA A 194 -7.35 -13.81 -9.92
N TRP A 195 -6.79 -13.33 -8.80
CA TRP A 195 -6.91 -13.99 -7.50
C TRP A 195 -8.38 -14.13 -7.04
N GLU A 196 -9.16 -13.04 -7.06
CA GLU A 196 -10.57 -13.11 -6.63
C GLU A 196 -11.37 -14.10 -7.47
N LYS A 197 -11.21 -14.09 -8.80
CA LYS A 197 -11.86 -15.08 -9.67
C LYS A 197 -11.47 -16.50 -9.27
N ARG A 198 -10.18 -16.74 -9.04
CA ARG A 198 -9.68 -18.08 -8.69
C ARG A 198 -10.25 -18.60 -7.37
N ILE A 199 -10.29 -17.77 -6.33
CA ILE A 199 -10.79 -18.16 -5.00
C ILE A 199 -12.31 -18.31 -4.95
N ARG A 200 -13.04 -17.64 -5.87
CA ARG A 200 -14.49 -17.72 -5.99
C ARG A 200 -14.99 -18.73 -7.03
N GLY A 201 -14.12 -19.22 -7.90
CA GLY A 201 -14.51 -20.13 -9.00
C GLY A 201 -15.30 -19.42 -10.10
N LEU A 202 -14.96 -18.17 -10.40
CA LEU A 202 -15.53 -17.37 -11.49
C LEU A 202 -14.82 -17.59 -12.83
#